data_AF-A0A948VBT6-F1
#
_entry.id   AF-A0A948VBT6-F1
#
_cell.length_a   1.000
_cell.length_b   1.000
_cell.length_c   1.000
_cell.angle_alpha   90.00
_cell.angle_beta   90.00
_cell.angle_gamma   90.00
#
_symmetry.space_group_name_H-M   'P 1'
#
loop_
_entity.id
_entity.type
_entity.pdbx_description
1 polymer ?
#
loop_
_entity_poly.entity_id
_entity_poly.type
_entity_poly.pdbx_seq_one_letter_code
_entity_poly.pdbx_strand_id
1 'polypeptide(L)'
;MKTLVIALALVTLAGSAFGQAYWEDNIGMYYNEDGTNYCCGAPPGTFVDVYLVLTHATSATVMGWEAKLTFEGAWFPVSFTPRYDHINAATRPNEYIVGLGTPQATIGGALVLMDIRLYNTDGFIPSYGYVGPIYFHSLPEELPAYLDGADLELVKPMYPSLGSVDDWVISLNNGCVVDDENTSFGTVKSLFR
;
A
#
# COMPACT_ATOMS: atom_id res chain seq x y z
N MET A 1 49.41 -13.54 -23.66
CA MET A 1 48.47 -14.26 -22.77
C MET A 1 48.32 -13.58 -21.40
N LYS A 2 48.21 -12.24 -21.33
CA LYS A 2 47.94 -11.50 -20.07
C LYS A 2 46.76 -10.54 -20.18
N THR A 3 46.40 -10.16 -21.40
CA THR A 3 45.29 -9.23 -21.69
C THR A 3 43.90 -9.88 -21.65
N LEU A 4 43.80 -11.20 -21.79
CA LEU A 4 42.52 -11.92 -21.83
C LEU A 4 41.89 -12.13 -20.44
N VAL A 5 42.70 -12.13 -19.39
CA VAL A 5 42.24 -12.36 -18.00
C VAL A 5 41.56 -11.11 -17.42
N ILE A 6 41.94 -9.92 -17.87
CA ILE A 6 41.37 -8.65 -17.38
C ILE A 6 39.97 -8.41 -17.97
N ALA A 7 39.72 -8.83 -19.22
CA ALA A 7 38.41 -8.72 -19.85
C ALA A 7 37.35 -9.62 -19.18
N LEU A 8 37.74 -10.79 -18.66
CA LEU A 8 36.82 -11.72 -18.00
C LEU A 8 36.42 -11.25 -16.59
N ALA A 9 37.29 -10.51 -15.90
CA ALA A 9 37.00 -9.95 -14.57
C ALA A 9 36.06 -8.72 -14.60
N LEU A 10 36.01 -8.00 -15.73
CA LEU A 10 35.11 -6.86 -15.92
C LEU A 10 33.68 -7.29 -16.28
N VAL A 11 33.49 -8.44 -16.91
CA VAL A 11 32.15 -8.97 -17.22
C VAL A 11 31.44 -9.51 -15.96
N THR A 12 32.18 -9.97 -14.96
CA THR A 12 31.59 -10.44 -13.68
C THR A 12 31.18 -9.31 -12.73
N LEU A 13 31.63 -8.07 -12.96
CA LEU A 13 31.23 -6.90 -12.17
C LEU A 13 30.03 -6.14 -12.78
N ALA A 14 29.65 -6.45 -14.03
CA ALA A 14 28.50 -5.85 -14.70
C ALA A 14 27.19 -6.65 -14.50
N GLY A 15 27.23 -7.77 -13.77
CA GLY A 15 26.13 -8.74 -13.69
C GLY A 15 25.19 -8.60 -12.48
N SER A 16 25.45 -7.70 -11.55
CA SER A 16 24.47 -7.36 -10.51
C SER A 16 23.89 -5.98 -10.78
N ALA A 17 23.26 -5.82 -11.94
CA ALA A 17 22.06 -4.99 -11.94
C ALA A 17 21.16 -5.66 -10.89
N PHE A 18 21.00 -5.04 -9.73
CA PHE A 18 19.95 -5.40 -8.79
C PHE A 18 18.67 -5.19 -9.57
N GLY A 19 18.19 -6.24 -10.23
CA GLY A 19 16.85 -6.30 -10.76
C GLY A 19 15.99 -6.03 -9.55
N GLN A 20 15.44 -4.82 -9.49
CA GLN A 20 14.55 -4.44 -8.43
C GLN A 20 13.45 -5.49 -8.44
N ALA A 21 13.41 -6.25 -7.37
CA ALA A 21 12.37 -7.23 -7.20
C ALA A 21 11.05 -6.46 -7.27
N TYR A 22 10.21 -6.77 -8.25
CA TYR A 22 8.88 -6.17 -8.44
C TYR A 22 7.91 -6.39 -7.24
N TRP A 23 8.43 -6.84 -6.09
CA TRP A 23 7.68 -7.26 -4.91
C TRP A 23 8.13 -6.55 -3.62
N GLU A 24 8.89 -5.46 -3.72
CA GLU A 24 9.37 -4.72 -2.55
C GLU A 24 8.38 -3.67 -2.07
N ASP A 25 7.87 -2.82 -2.97
CA ASP A 25 6.91 -1.78 -2.63
C ASP A 25 5.58 -2.38 -2.17
N ASN A 26 4.76 -1.65 -1.42
CA ASN A 26 3.56 -2.21 -0.82
C ASN A 26 2.53 -1.13 -0.47
N ILE A 27 1.25 -1.34 -0.74
CA ILE A 27 0.16 -0.43 -0.29
C ILE A 27 -0.89 -1.19 0.52
N GLY A 28 -1.15 -0.74 1.75
CA GLY A 28 -2.08 -1.40 2.67
C GLY A 28 -2.75 -0.45 3.64
N MET A 29 -3.73 -0.98 4.36
CA MET A 29 -4.39 -0.27 5.47
C MET A 29 -3.88 -0.78 6.81
N TYR A 30 -3.77 0.12 7.78
CA TYR A 30 -3.19 -0.18 9.10
C TYR A 30 -3.86 0.67 10.18
N TYR A 31 -3.85 0.22 11.43
CA TYR A 31 -4.31 0.96 12.62
C TYR A 31 -3.22 1.85 13.23
N ASN A 32 -2.04 1.91 12.61
CA ASN A 32 -0.96 2.82 12.96
C ASN A 32 -0.23 3.32 11.72
N GLU A 33 0.47 4.45 11.87
CA GLU A 33 1.18 5.10 10.78
C GLU A 33 2.42 4.34 10.32
N ASP A 34 3.02 3.52 11.19
CA ASP A 34 4.23 2.75 10.87
C ASP A 34 3.95 1.52 9.99
N GLY A 35 2.68 1.22 9.70
CA GLY A 35 2.31 0.12 8.83
C GLY A 35 2.54 -1.27 9.45
N THR A 36 2.42 -1.40 10.77
CA THR A 36 2.71 -2.67 11.48
C THR A 36 1.49 -3.31 12.15
N ASN A 37 0.44 -2.55 12.43
CA ASN A 37 -0.77 -3.04 13.07
C ASN A 37 -1.92 -3.07 12.06
N TYR A 38 -2.45 -4.25 11.74
CA TYR A 38 -3.46 -4.45 10.69
C TYR A 38 -4.70 -5.22 11.18
N CYS A 39 -4.75 -5.53 12.47
CA CYS A 39 -5.88 -6.16 13.14
C CYS A 39 -6.04 -5.55 14.52
N CYS A 40 -7.25 -5.15 14.87
CA CYS A 40 -7.53 -4.71 16.23
C CYS A 40 -8.93 -5.12 16.69
N GLY A 41 -9.19 -4.91 17.97
CA GLY A 41 -10.53 -5.01 18.52
C GLY A 41 -10.96 -3.63 19.02
N ALA A 42 -12.23 -3.29 18.81
CA ALA A 42 -12.81 -2.07 19.34
C ALA A 42 -14.24 -2.33 19.81
N PRO A 43 -14.66 -1.77 20.95
CA PRO A 43 -16.02 -1.92 21.43
C PRO A 43 -17.01 -1.19 20.49
N PRO A 44 -18.33 -1.51 20.57
CA PRO A 44 -19.34 -0.75 19.85
C PRO A 44 -19.36 0.72 20.32
N GLY A 45 -19.67 1.64 19.40
CA GLY A 45 -19.82 3.06 19.70
C GLY A 45 -18.52 3.86 19.74
N THR A 46 -17.42 3.31 19.24
CA THR A 46 -16.12 3.99 19.20
C THR A 46 -15.70 4.36 17.78
N PHE A 47 -14.89 5.42 17.68
CA PHE A 47 -14.16 5.73 16.47
C PHE A 47 -12.86 4.92 16.41
N VAL A 48 -12.51 4.46 15.21
CA VAL A 48 -11.27 3.76 14.91
C VAL A 48 -10.58 4.52 13.78
N ASP A 49 -9.32 4.86 13.99
CA ASP A 49 -8.48 5.49 12.98
C ASP A 49 -7.69 4.42 12.23
N VAL A 50 -7.75 4.49 10.91
CA VAL A 50 -7.09 3.62 9.95
C VAL A 50 -6.27 4.50 9.02
N TYR A 51 -5.12 4.01 8.58
CA TYR A 51 -4.17 4.72 7.74
C TYR A 51 -3.93 3.90 6.48
N LEU A 52 -4.04 4.54 5.31
CA LEU A 52 -3.49 3.97 4.09
C LEU A 52 -2.00 4.29 4.06
N VAL A 53 -1.16 3.26 4.04
CA VAL A 53 0.30 3.41 4.14
C VAL A 53 0.95 2.68 2.96
N LEU A 54 1.85 3.40 2.28
CA LEU A 54 2.84 2.80 1.41
C LEU A 54 3.99 2.31 2.29
N THR A 55 4.31 1.02 2.27
CA THR A 55 5.43 0.44 3.02
C THR A 55 6.47 -0.13 2.06
N HIS A 56 7.70 -0.32 2.56
CA HIS A 56 8.82 -0.84 1.79
C HIS A 56 9.07 -0.10 0.46
N ALA A 57 8.69 1.18 0.41
CA ALA A 57 8.81 2.00 -0.78
C ALA A 57 10.28 2.17 -1.14
N THR A 58 10.63 1.65 -2.31
CA THR A 58 11.95 1.78 -2.93
C THR A 58 12.20 3.18 -3.47
N SER A 59 11.12 3.89 -3.85
CA SER A 59 11.19 5.30 -4.24
C SER A 59 11.44 6.16 -3.01
N ALA A 60 12.46 7.02 -3.06
CA ALA A 60 12.76 7.96 -1.96
C ALA A 60 11.66 9.02 -1.77
N THR A 61 10.87 9.25 -2.81
CA THR A 61 9.74 10.17 -2.79
C THR A 61 8.58 9.61 -3.62
N VAL A 62 7.35 10.01 -3.29
CA VAL A 62 6.12 9.64 -3.99
C VAL A 62 5.40 10.92 -4.42
N MET A 63 4.91 10.96 -5.66
CA MET A 63 4.18 12.13 -6.19
C MET A 63 2.67 11.87 -6.38
N GLY A 64 2.23 10.63 -6.26
CA GLY A 64 0.81 10.32 -6.38
C GLY A 64 0.52 8.85 -6.15
N TRP A 65 -0.75 8.52 -6.04
CA TRP A 65 -1.22 7.16 -5.84
C TRP A 65 -2.65 6.98 -6.33
N GLU A 66 -2.98 5.76 -6.71
CA GLU A 66 -4.31 5.37 -7.12
C GLU A 66 -4.75 4.06 -6.45
N ALA A 67 -5.93 4.06 -5.84
CA ALA A 67 -6.51 2.88 -5.22
C ALA A 67 -8.02 3.07 -4.97
N LYS A 68 -8.74 1.95 -4.89
CA LYS A 68 -10.11 1.88 -4.38
C LYS A 68 -10.11 1.33 -2.96
N LEU A 69 -10.88 1.94 -2.07
CA LEU A 69 -10.95 1.55 -0.65
C LEU A 69 -12.39 1.14 -0.30
N THR A 70 -12.64 -0.14 -0.10
CA THR A 70 -13.98 -0.61 0.28
C THR A 70 -14.00 -1.18 1.68
N PHE A 71 -15.18 -1.14 2.29
CA PHE A 71 -15.40 -1.56 3.67
C PHE A 71 -16.68 -2.38 3.75
N GLU A 72 -16.63 -3.48 4.49
CA GLU A 72 -17.76 -4.36 4.75
C GLU A 72 -17.90 -4.62 6.25
N GLY A 73 -19.11 -4.97 6.69
CA GLY A 73 -19.41 -5.28 8.09
C GLY A 73 -20.04 -4.11 8.86
N ALA A 74 -19.77 -4.04 10.16
CA ALA A 74 -20.34 -3.09 11.11
C ALA A 74 -19.49 -1.80 11.28
N TRP A 75 -18.93 -1.30 10.19
CA TRP A 75 -18.30 0.01 10.15
C TRP A 75 -19.17 1.02 9.41
N PHE A 76 -19.16 2.25 9.91
CA PHE A 76 -19.63 3.40 9.17
C PHE A 76 -18.43 4.30 8.85
N PRO A 77 -18.04 4.45 7.57
CA PRO A 77 -16.99 5.37 7.20
C PRO A 77 -17.38 6.81 7.50
N VAL A 78 -16.56 7.49 8.31
CA VAL A 78 -16.80 8.87 8.77
C VAL A 78 -16.07 9.86 7.88
N SER A 79 -14.81 9.57 7.55
CA SER A 79 -14.00 10.42 6.69
C SER A 79 -12.88 9.66 6.01
N PHE A 80 -12.54 10.12 4.81
CA PHE A 80 -11.37 9.72 4.03
C PHE A 80 -10.61 10.98 3.65
N THR A 81 -9.43 11.17 4.21
CA THR A 81 -8.67 12.42 4.07
C THR A 81 -7.28 12.10 3.55
N PRO A 82 -7.01 12.23 2.23
CA PRO A 82 -5.65 12.12 1.73
C PRO A 82 -4.74 13.13 2.44
N ARG A 83 -3.54 12.71 2.79
CA ARG A 83 -2.55 13.59 3.42
C ARG A 83 -1.89 14.50 2.38
N TYR A 84 -1.28 15.56 2.87
CA TYR A 84 -0.54 16.58 2.10
C TYR A 84 -1.44 17.43 1.19
N ASP A 85 -0.84 18.44 0.55
CA ASP A 85 -1.51 19.17 -0.52
C ASP A 85 -1.70 18.25 -1.73
N HIS A 86 -2.91 18.16 -2.26
CA HIS A 86 -3.26 17.16 -3.24
C HIS A 86 -4.46 17.54 -4.12
N ILE A 87 -4.56 16.86 -5.26
CA ILE A 87 -5.74 16.83 -6.12
C ILE A 87 -6.21 15.38 -6.19
N ASN A 88 -7.48 15.13 -5.89
CA ASN A 88 -8.12 13.84 -6.17
C ASN A 88 -8.95 13.96 -7.46
N ALA A 89 -8.53 13.24 -8.49
CA ALA A 89 -9.19 13.21 -9.81
C ALA A 89 -10.20 12.05 -9.96
N ALA A 90 -10.38 11.21 -8.94
CA ALA A 90 -11.34 10.12 -9.00
C ALA A 90 -12.78 10.64 -9.11
N THR A 91 -13.57 9.97 -9.95
CA THR A 91 -14.97 10.35 -10.24
C THR A 91 -15.99 9.39 -9.64
N ARG A 92 -15.53 8.29 -9.05
CA ARG A 92 -16.37 7.23 -8.48
C ARG A 92 -16.24 7.18 -6.97
N PRO A 93 -17.31 6.78 -6.25
CA PRO A 93 -17.25 6.61 -4.82
C PRO A 93 -16.13 5.64 -4.43
N ASN A 94 -15.42 5.99 -3.36
CA ASN A 94 -14.36 5.16 -2.77
C ASN A 94 -13.14 4.89 -3.67
N GLU A 95 -13.07 5.52 -4.85
CA GLU A 95 -11.88 5.53 -5.69
C GLU A 95 -11.09 6.80 -5.42
N TYR A 96 -9.78 6.69 -5.50
CA TYR A 96 -8.84 7.78 -5.27
C TYR A 96 -7.78 7.74 -6.37
N ILE A 97 -7.63 8.87 -7.05
CA ILE A 97 -6.57 9.12 -8.04
C ILE A 97 -5.91 10.41 -7.58
N VAL A 98 -4.92 10.28 -6.70
CA VAL A 98 -4.37 11.38 -5.92
C VAL A 98 -3.04 11.79 -6.51
N GLY A 99 -2.96 13.02 -7.02
CA GLY A 99 -1.69 13.69 -7.32
C GLY A 99 -1.31 14.63 -6.17
N LEU A 100 -0.11 14.49 -5.65
CA LEU A 100 0.42 15.32 -4.56
C LEU A 100 1.01 16.62 -5.14
N GLY A 101 0.88 17.73 -4.42
CA GLY A 101 1.37 19.04 -4.87
C GLY A 101 2.89 19.11 -4.97
N THR A 102 3.59 18.34 -4.14
CA THR A 102 5.04 18.14 -4.19
C THR A 102 5.38 16.68 -3.86
N PRO A 103 6.53 16.15 -4.33
CA PRO A 103 6.98 14.82 -3.95
C PRO A 103 7.14 14.70 -2.43
N GLN A 104 6.55 13.65 -1.84
CA GLN A 104 6.60 13.39 -0.40
C GLN A 104 7.64 12.32 -0.10
N ALA A 105 8.51 12.58 0.87
CA ALA A 105 9.59 11.68 1.22
C ALA A 105 9.07 10.42 1.92
N THR A 106 9.60 9.27 1.54
CA THR A 106 9.40 8.00 2.25
C THR A 106 10.39 7.93 3.41
N ILE A 107 9.91 7.77 4.64
CA ILE A 107 10.75 7.73 5.85
C ILE A 107 10.87 6.28 6.27
N GLY A 108 12.08 5.72 6.20
CA GLY A 108 12.31 4.29 6.49
C GLY A 108 11.55 3.36 5.54
N GLY A 109 11.28 3.81 4.31
CA GLY A 109 10.48 3.08 3.33
C GLY A 109 8.97 3.15 3.56
N ALA A 110 8.50 3.96 4.52
CA ALA A 110 7.07 4.14 4.77
C ALA A 110 6.60 5.56 4.41
N LEU A 111 5.35 5.68 3.94
CA LEU A 111 4.67 6.94 3.73
C LEU A 111 3.17 6.76 3.97
N VAL A 112 2.61 7.54 4.91
CA VAL A 112 1.16 7.59 5.12
C VAL A 112 0.51 8.43 4.03
N LEU A 113 -0.42 7.84 3.29
CA LEU A 113 -1.10 8.43 2.14
C LEU A 113 -2.46 9.05 2.50
N MET A 114 -3.18 8.45 3.44
CA MET A 114 -4.54 8.87 3.81
C MET A 114 -4.88 8.51 5.26
N ASP A 115 -5.60 9.42 5.92
CA ASP A 115 -6.28 9.19 7.19
C ASP A 115 -7.73 8.77 6.95
N ILE A 116 -8.11 7.63 7.52
CA ILE A 116 -9.44 7.02 7.40
C ILE A 116 -10.03 6.93 8.79
N ARG A 117 -11.20 7.51 8.99
CA ARG A 117 -11.91 7.41 10.28
C ARG A 117 -13.16 6.60 10.10
N LEU A 118 -13.30 5.58 10.93
CA LEU A 118 -14.43 4.65 10.93
C LEU A 118 -15.16 4.74 12.26
N TYR A 119 -16.47 4.54 12.25
CA TYR A 119 -17.28 4.39 13.46
C TYR A 119 -17.75 2.94 13.58
N ASN A 120 -17.37 2.28 14.67
CA ASN A 120 -17.77 0.90 14.92
C ASN A 120 -19.19 0.84 15.50
N THR A 121 -20.13 0.26 14.76
CA THR A 121 -21.53 0.18 15.19
C THR A 121 -21.83 -1.07 16.00
N ASP A 122 -21.02 -2.14 15.85
CA ASP A 122 -21.23 -3.42 16.52
C ASP A 122 -19.89 -4.10 16.88
N GLY A 123 -19.80 -4.66 18.09
CA GLY A 123 -18.61 -5.37 18.58
C GLY A 123 -18.60 -6.87 18.23
N PHE A 124 -19.72 -7.43 17.77
CA PHE A 124 -19.90 -8.86 17.48
C PHE A 124 -19.85 -9.18 16.00
N ILE A 125 -20.02 -8.19 15.12
CA ILE A 125 -19.97 -8.36 13.67
C ILE A 125 -18.56 -7.97 13.19
N PRO A 126 -17.78 -8.94 12.69
CA PRO A 126 -16.55 -8.69 11.96
C PRO A 126 -16.72 -7.64 10.87
N SER A 127 -15.70 -6.82 10.71
CA SER A 127 -15.66 -5.81 9.66
C SER A 127 -14.31 -5.86 8.96
N TYR A 128 -14.34 -5.55 7.67
CA TYR A 128 -13.25 -5.80 6.75
C TYR A 128 -12.99 -4.57 5.88
N GLY A 129 -11.72 -4.26 5.67
CA GLY A 129 -11.29 -3.23 4.72
C GLY A 129 -10.53 -3.85 3.57
N TYR A 130 -10.76 -3.34 2.38
CA TYR A 130 -10.16 -3.83 1.13
C TYR A 130 -9.48 -2.66 0.41
N VAL A 131 -8.33 -2.95 -0.19
CA VAL A 131 -7.69 -2.09 -1.18
C VAL A 131 -7.88 -2.79 -2.52
N GLY A 132 -8.09 -2.06 -3.61
CA GLY A 132 -8.31 -2.71 -4.88
C GLY A 132 -8.21 -1.76 -6.06
N PRO A 133 -8.43 -2.28 -7.28
CA PRO A 133 -8.42 -1.47 -8.48
C PRO A 133 -9.51 -0.39 -8.49
N ILE A 134 -9.16 0.77 -9.03
CA ILE A 134 -10.10 1.82 -9.46
C ILE A 134 -10.75 1.46 -10.80
N TYR A 135 -11.55 2.34 -11.41
CA TYR A 135 -12.12 2.06 -12.74
C TYR A 135 -11.29 2.65 -13.89
N PHE A 136 -10.70 3.82 -13.67
CA PHE A 136 -9.87 4.51 -14.67
C PHE A 136 -8.42 4.47 -14.22
N HIS A 137 -7.71 3.41 -14.57
CA HIS A 137 -6.33 3.19 -14.19
C HIS A 137 -5.34 3.97 -15.03
N SER A 138 -4.23 4.34 -14.40
CA SER A 138 -3.06 4.87 -15.11
C SER A 138 -2.31 3.78 -15.87
N LEU A 139 -2.47 2.51 -15.45
CA LEU A 139 -1.77 1.35 -15.99
C LEU A 139 -2.75 0.26 -16.51
N PRO A 140 -2.36 -0.55 -17.53
CA PRO A 140 -3.20 -1.63 -18.04
C PRO A 140 -3.54 -2.75 -17.05
N GLU A 141 -2.74 -2.93 -16.00
CA GLU A 141 -2.79 -4.11 -15.12
C GLU A 141 -3.98 -4.13 -14.15
N GLU A 142 -4.84 -3.11 -14.14
CA GLU A 142 -6.01 -3.00 -13.24
C GLU A 142 -5.64 -3.28 -11.77
N LEU A 143 -4.66 -2.55 -11.25
CA LEU A 143 -4.15 -2.67 -9.88
C LEU A 143 -4.03 -1.30 -9.22
N PRO A 144 -4.00 -1.24 -7.88
CA PRO A 144 -3.49 -0.07 -7.18
C PRO A 144 -2.09 0.28 -7.67
N ALA A 145 -1.73 1.56 -7.67
CA ALA A 145 -0.42 2.00 -8.10
C ALA A 145 0.03 3.27 -7.40
N TYR A 146 1.32 3.58 -7.47
CA TYR A 146 1.83 4.88 -7.06
C TYR A 146 2.80 5.46 -8.10
N LEU A 147 2.93 6.79 -8.11
CA LEU A 147 3.82 7.54 -8.99
C LEU A 147 5.12 7.85 -8.24
N ASP A 148 6.26 7.42 -8.80
CA ASP A 148 7.58 7.74 -8.27
C ASP A 148 7.79 9.27 -8.29
N GLY A 149 8.20 9.84 -7.16
CA GLY A 149 8.43 11.28 -7.04
C GLY A 149 9.77 11.75 -7.57
N ALA A 150 10.72 10.84 -7.78
CA ALA A 150 12.01 11.14 -8.41
C ALA A 150 11.93 11.03 -9.95
N ASP A 151 11.04 10.16 -10.44
CA ASP A 151 10.77 9.96 -11.86
C ASP A 151 9.26 10.01 -12.13
N LEU A 152 8.77 11.18 -12.56
CA LEU A 152 7.35 11.43 -12.78
C LEU A 152 6.76 10.70 -14.01
N GLU A 153 7.57 9.91 -14.71
CA GLU A 153 7.11 9.03 -15.80
C GLU A 153 6.93 7.58 -15.32
N LEU A 154 7.40 7.24 -14.11
CA LEU A 154 7.38 5.90 -13.56
C LEU A 154 6.19 5.70 -12.60
N VAL A 155 5.13 5.08 -13.12
CA VAL A 155 4.03 4.56 -12.31
C VAL A 155 4.33 3.10 -11.96
N LYS A 156 4.26 2.77 -10.68
CA LYS A 156 4.55 1.44 -10.14
C LYS A 156 3.24 0.77 -9.72
N PRO A 157 2.80 -0.31 -10.39
CA PRO A 157 1.64 -1.09 -9.97
C PRO A 157 1.99 -1.91 -8.74
N MET A 158 1.00 -2.11 -7.86
CA MET A 158 1.11 -2.89 -6.64
C MET A 158 0.34 -4.21 -6.83
N TYR A 159 1.00 -5.36 -6.77
CA TYR A 159 0.49 -6.71 -7.00
C TYR A 159 0.18 -7.48 -5.73
N PRO A 160 -0.93 -8.21 -5.62
CA PRO A 160 -1.18 -9.02 -4.44
C PRO A 160 -0.04 -10.00 -4.15
N SER A 161 0.60 -9.88 -2.98
CA SER A 161 1.66 -10.73 -2.44
C SER A 161 1.19 -12.15 -2.17
N LEU A 162 -0.04 -12.26 -1.69
CA LEU A 162 -0.81 -13.46 -1.40
C LEU A 162 -2.27 -13.15 -1.72
N GLY A 163 -3.04 -14.16 -2.11
CA GLY A 163 -4.47 -13.99 -2.38
C GLY A 163 -4.77 -13.26 -3.69
N SER A 164 -5.87 -12.53 -3.71
CA SER A 164 -6.40 -11.78 -4.84
C SER A 164 -6.76 -10.35 -4.45
N VAL A 165 -7.07 -9.51 -5.45
CA VAL A 165 -7.48 -8.12 -5.22
C VAL A 165 -8.79 -7.97 -4.45
N ASP A 166 -9.55 -9.06 -4.30
CA ASP A 166 -10.82 -9.12 -3.59
C ASP A 166 -10.67 -9.53 -2.12
N ASP A 167 -9.46 -9.84 -1.66
CA ASP A 167 -9.20 -10.20 -0.27
C ASP A 167 -9.02 -8.94 0.59
N TRP A 168 -9.47 -9.04 1.84
CA TRP A 168 -9.41 -7.95 2.80
C TRP A 168 -7.99 -7.76 3.34
N VAL A 169 -7.58 -6.50 3.49
CA VAL A 169 -6.25 -6.11 4.02
C VAL A 169 -6.26 -5.82 5.51
N ILE A 170 -7.42 -5.49 6.08
CA ILE A 170 -7.58 -5.24 7.52
C ILE A 170 -8.89 -5.81 8.04
N SER A 171 -8.91 -6.09 9.34
CA SER A 171 -10.09 -6.54 10.06
C SER A 171 -10.22 -5.86 11.42
N LEU A 172 -11.46 -5.72 11.89
CA LEU A 172 -11.80 -5.39 13.28
C LEU A 172 -12.66 -6.51 13.83
N ASN A 173 -12.38 -6.93 15.06
CA ASN A 173 -13.16 -7.93 15.80
C ASN A 173 -13.20 -9.32 15.11
N ASN A 174 -12.21 -9.67 14.27
CA ASN A 174 -12.14 -10.96 13.56
C ASN A 174 -10.78 -11.67 13.63
N GLY A 175 -9.88 -11.24 14.51
CA GLY A 175 -8.48 -11.67 14.46
C GLY A 175 -7.76 -11.10 13.24
N CYS A 176 -6.55 -11.58 12.94
CA CYS A 176 -5.69 -11.02 11.91
C CYS A 176 -5.82 -11.81 10.59
N VAL A 177 -5.57 -11.18 9.43
CA VAL A 177 -5.58 -11.86 8.11
C VAL A 177 -4.69 -13.10 8.12
N VAL A 178 -3.56 -13.00 8.82
CA VAL A 178 -2.57 -14.06 8.94
C VAL A 178 -2.05 -14.04 10.37
N ASP A 179 -2.25 -15.15 11.07
CA ASP A 179 -1.99 -15.31 12.51
C ASP A 179 -0.50 -15.41 12.89
N ASP A 180 0.41 -15.67 11.93
CA ASP A 180 1.84 -15.87 12.20
C ASP A 180 2.73 -15.02 11.28
N GLU A 181 3.52 -14.12 11.86
CA GLU A 181 4.50 -13.25 11.18
C GLU A 181 5.67 -14.03 10.56
N ASN A 182 6.02 -15.21 11.10
CA ASN A 182 7.17 -16.00 10.62
C ASN A 182 6.89 -16.73 9.31
N THR A 183 5.63 -17.06 9.03
CA THR A 183 5.20 -17.71 7.78
C THR A 183 4.79 -16.72 6.69
N SER A 184 4.82 -15.42 7.00
CA SER A 184 4.30 -14.35 6.15
C SER A 184 5.33 -13.25 5.89
N PHE A 185 6.58 -13.63 5.64
CA PHE A 185 7.63 -12.73 5.15
C PHE A 185 7.79 -11.40 5.94
N GLY A 186 7.51 -11.38 7.26
CA GLY A 186 7.62 -10.20 8.11
C GLY A 186 6.36 -9.34 8.19
N THR A 187 6.51 -8.08 8.60
CA THR A 187 5.46 -7.04 8.74
C THR A 187 4.74 -6.66 7.43
N VAL A 188 4.90 -7.45 6.37
CA VAL A 188 4.55 -7.15 4.97
C VAL A 188 3.25 -7.86 4.58
N LYS A 189 2.13 -7.36 5.10
CA LYS A 189 0.78 -7.91 4.87
C LYS A 189 -0.21 -6.90 4.29
N SER A 190 0.27 -5.81 3.71
CA SER A 190 -0.49 -5.17 2.63
C SER A 190 -0.68 -6.23 1.55
N LEU A 191 -1.92 -6.48 1.13
CA LEU A 191 -2.13 -7.45 0.07
C LEU A 191 -1.30 -7.05 -1.15
N PHE A 192 -1.25 -5.78 -1.51
CA PHE A 192 -0.58 -5.32 -2.74
C PHE A 192 0.89 -4.97 -2.53
N ARG A 193 1.73 -5.45 -3.45
CA ARG A 193 3.19 -5.36 -3.59
C ARG A 193 3.61 -4.78 -4.94
#